data_AF-A0A3M2G7J7-F1
#
_entry.id   AF-A0A3M2G7J7-F1
#
_cell.length_a   1.000
_cell.length_b   1.000
_cell.length_c   1.000
_cell.angle_alpha   90.00
_cell.angle_beta   90.00
_cell.angle_gamma   90.00
#
_symmetry.space_group_name_H-M   'P 1'
#
loop_
_entity.id
_entity.type
_entity.pdbx_description
1 polymer ?
#
loop_
_entity_poly.entity_id
_entity_poly.type
_entity_poly.pdbx_seq_one_letter_code
_entity_poly.pdbx_strand_id
1 'polypeptide(L)'
;MFDIFVFLETIAELNQGNYPKKQEILEFTAHIDQLEPVPEIREIVAFYLEHSLMPKVAKGDAVHLAYASYYKIDFLLTWNCNHLANANKR
;
A
#
# COMPACT_ATOMS: atom_id res chain seq x y z
N MET A 1 -17.47 -0.51 13.30
CA MET A 1 -17.14 -1.70 12.50
C MET A 1 -16.28 -1.20 11.36
N PHE A 2 -15.14 -1.83 11.09
CA PHE A 2 -14.23 -1.42 10.02
C PHE A 2 -14.33 -2.44 8.89
N ASP A 3 -14.31 -1.94 7.65
CA ASP A 3 -14.20 -2.77 6.46
C ASP A 3 -12.72 -2.92 6.09
N ILE A 4 -12.33 -4.12 5.68
CA ILE A 4 -10.94 -4.45 5.35
C ILE A 4 -10.84 -4.62 3.84
N PHE A 5 -9.86 -3.95 3.25
CA PHE A 5 -9.59 -4.01 1.83
C PHE A 5 -8.13 -4.32 1.56
N VAL A 6 -7.87 -4.94 0.42
CA VAL A 6 -6.53 -5.16 -0.13
C VAL A 6 -6.47 -4.62 -1.56
N PHE A 7 -5.31 -4.21 -2.05
CA PHE A 7 -5.14 -3.81 -3.45
C PHE A 7 -4.04 -4.66 -4.11
N LEU A 8 -4.04 -4.64 -5.44
CA LEU A 8 -3.27 -5.58 -6.27
C LEU A 8 -1.76 -5.54 -5.95
N GLU A 9 -1.23 -4.37 -5.69
CA GLU A 9 0.18 -4.15 -5.38
C GLU A 9 0.58 -4.78 -4.06
N THR A 10 -0.29 -4.79 -3.04
CA THR A 10 -0.04 -5.56 -1.80
C THR A 10 0.06 -7.06 -2.09
N ILE A 11 -0.83 -7.61 -2.93
CA ILE A 11 -0.78 -9.03 -3.31
C ILE A 11 0.52 -9.34 -4.08
N ALA A 12 0.96 -8.44 -4.96
CA ALA A 12 2.22 -8.58 -5.66
C ALA A 12 3.43 -8.57 -4.70
N GLU A 13 3.43 -7.67 -3.71
CA GLU A 13 4.47 -7.62 -2.67
C GLU A 13 4.48 -8.88 -1.80
N LEU A 14 3.30 -9.36 -1.38
CA LEU A 14 3.16 -10.60 -0.63
C LEU A 14 3.68 -11.80 -1.42
N ASN A 15 3.45 -11.83 -2.74
CA ASN A 15 3.97 -12.85 -3.64
C ASN A 15 5.48 -12.75 -3.87
N GLN A 16 6.09 -11.58 -3.76
CA GLN A 16 7.55 -11.41 -3.91
C GLN A 16 8.31 -11.71 -2.61
N GLY A 17 7.71 -11.43 -1.45
CA GLY A 17 8.34 -11.68 -0.16
C GLY A 17 8.64 -13.16 0.11
N ASN A 18 9.63 -13.41 0.98
CA ASN A 18 9.96 -14.73 1.51
C ASN A 18 9.79 -14.74 3.03
N TYR A 19 8.77 -15.42 3.53
CA TYR A 19 8.43 -15.46 4.96
C TYR A 19 7.74 -16.79 5.32
N PRO A 20 7.84 -17.26 6.58
CA PRO A 20 7.49 -18.63 6.97
C PRO A 20 6.02 -19.05 6.76
N LYS A 21 5.11 -18.08 6.60
CA LYS A 21 3.65 -18.29 6.49
C LYS A 21 3.04 -17.74 5.20
N LYS A 22 3.83 -17.68 4.13
CA LYS A 22 3.42 -17.06 2.86
C LYS A 22 2.13 -17.61 2.29
N GLN A 23 1.97 -18.93 2.26
CA GLN A 23 0.77 -19.56 1.69
C GLN A 23 -0.47 -19.24 2.52
N GLU A 24 -0.41 -19.39 3.85
CA GLU A 24 -1.50 -19.05 4.77
C GLU A 24 -1.95 -17.59 4.60
N ILE A 25 -1.01 -16.67 4.43
CA ILE A 25 -1.30 -15.24 4.26
C ILE A 25 -1.95 -14.97 2.91
N LEU A 26 -1.44 -15.56 1.82
CA LEU A 26 -2.03 -15.40 0.49
C LEU A 26 -3.46 -15.97 0.42
N GLU A 27 -3.68 -17.13 1.03
CA GLU A 27 -5.02 -17.73 1.16
C GLU A 27 -5.97 -16.83 1.95
N PHE A 28 -5.50 -16.26 3.07
CA PHE A 28 -6.29 -15.31 3.83
C PHE A 28 -6.65 -14.05 3.02
N THR A 29 -5.70 -13.51 2.26
CA THR A 29 -5.97 -12.32 1.43
C THR A 29 -6.96 -12.57 0.30
N ALA A 30 -7.14 -13.81 -0.14
CA ALA A 30 -8.15 -14.15 -1.15
C ALA A 30 -9.60 -14.02 -0.62
N HIS A 31 -9.79 -13.89 0.69
CA HIS A 31 -11.09 -13.67 1.33
C HIS A 31 -11.38 -12.20 1.64
N ILE A 32 -10.45 -11.29 1.33
CA ILE A 32 -10.60 -9.85 1.55
C ILE A 32 -11.03 -9.19 0.25
N ASP A 33 -11.93 -8.22 0.34
CA ASP A 33 -12.36 -7.45 -0.83
C ASP A 33 -11.19 -6.67 -1.43
N GLN A 34 -11.02 -6.85 -2.74
CA GLN A 34 -9.96 -6.20 -3.49
C GLN A 34 -10.43 -4.86 -4.06
N LEU A 35 -9.66 -3.80 -3.85
CA LEU A 35 -9.87 -2.53 -4.53
C LEU A 35 -9.40 -2.61 -5.98
N GLU A 36 -10.24 -2.12 -6.88
CA GLU A 36 -9.97 -2.09 -8.31
C GLU A 36 -8.78 -1.14 -8.62
N PRO A 37 -7.88 -1.52 -9.54
CA PRO A 37 -6.85 -0.61 -9.99
C PRO A 37 -7.45 0.47 -10.89
N VAL A 38 -7.32 1.73 -10.50
CA VAL A 38 -7.82 2.88 -11.30
C VAL A 38 -6.66 3.71 -11.86
N PRO A 39 -6.76 4.21 -13.12
CA PRO A 39 -5.69 5.00 -13.75
C PRO A 39 -5.23 6.21 -12.94
N GLU A 40 -6.15 6.85 -12.22
CA GLU A 40 -5.95 8.05 -11.41
C GLU A 40 -4.93 7.83 -10.29
N ILE A 41 -4.76 6.58 -9.81
CA ILE A 41 -3.72 6.25 -8.82
C ILE A 41 -2.34 6.64 -9.36
N ARG A 42 -2.06 6.42 -10.65
CA ARG A 42 -0.77 6.76 -11.25
C ARG A 42 -0.52 8.27 -11.27
N GLU A 43 -1.56 9.04 -11.52
CA GLU A 43 -1.51 10.51 -11.51
C GLU A 43 -1.24 11.03 -10.09
N ILE A 44 -1.91 10.47 -9.09
CA ILE A 44 -1.70 10.80 -7.68
C ILE A 44 -0.28 10.45 -7.24
N VAL A 45 0.23 9.27 -7.61
CA VAL A 45 1.62 8.88 -7.31
C VAL A 45 2.62 9.83 -7.96
N ALA A 46 2.41 10.20 -9.23
CA ALA A 46 3.26 11.17 -9.92
C ALA A 46 3.25 12.52 -9.19
N PHE A 47 2.07 12.99 -8.78
CA PHE A 47 1.90 14.21 -8.00
C PHE A 47 2.67 14.16 -6.68
N TYR A 48 2.62 13.05 -5.94
CA TYR A 48 3.37 12.86 -4.68
C TYR A 48 4.88 12.95 -4.87
N LEU A 49 5.38 12.36 -5.95
CA LEU A 49 6.82 12.35 -6.25
C LEU A 49 7.32 13.69 -6.79
N GLU A 50 6.50 14.41 -7.56
CA GLU A 50 6.83 15.74 -8.09
C GLU A 50 6.89 16.79 -6.97
N HIS A 51 5.89 16.78 -6.08
CA HIS A 51 5.78 17.76 -5.00
C HIS A 51 6.60 17.37 -3.77
N SER A 52 7.43 16.33 -3.86
CA SER A 52 8.29 15.84 -2.76
C SER A 52 7.52 15.53 -1.48
N LEU A 53 6.24 15.15 -1.60
CA LEU A 53 5.43 14.65 -0.49
C LEU A 53 5.97 13.32 0.02
N MET A 54 6.69 12.59 -0.83
CA MET A 54 7.40 11.36 -0.49
C MET A 54 8.79 11.30 -1.15
N PRO A 55 9.80 10.67 -0.50
CA PRO A 55 11.10 10.44 -1.12
C PRO A 55 10.97 9.58 -2.38
N LYS A 56 11.73 9.89 -3.44
CA LYS A 56 11.72 9.13 -4.70
C LYS A 56 12.11 7.65 -4.56
N VAL A 57 12.75 7.27 -3.45
CA VAL A 57 13.10 5.89 -3.10
C VAL A 57 11.90 5.09 -2.57
N ALA A 58 10.84 5.78 -2.10
CA ALA A 58 9.66 5.20 -1.48
C ALA A 58 8.51 5.02 -2.48
N LYS A 59 8.79 4.58 -3.72
CA LYS A 59 7.78 4.46 -4.77
C LYS A 59 6.64 3.50 -4.42
N GLY A 60 6.95 2.36 -3.77
CA GLY A 60 5.93 1.41 -3.30
C GLY A 60 5.01 2.05 -2.26
N ASP A 61 5.59 2.73 -1.26
CA ASP A 61 4.85 3.48 -0.24
C ASP A 61 3.94 4.56 -0.86
N ALA A 62 4.38 5.22 -1.94
CA ALA A 62 3.59 6.23 -2.64
C ALA A 62 2.35 5.66 -3.32
N VAL A 63 2.45 4.44 -3.88
CA VAL A 63 1.31 3.72 -4.46
C VAL A 63 0.30 3.37 -3.36
N HIS A 64 0.78 2.79 -2.25
CA HIS A 64 -0.06 2.45 -1.09
C HIS A 64 -0.83 3.67 -0.56
N LEU A 65 -0.12 4.81 -0.41
CA LEU A 65 -0.73 6.06 0.02
C LEU A 65 -1.74 6.61 -0.99
N ALA A 66 -1.47 6.48 -2.29
CA ALA A 66 -2.37 6.94 -3.34
C ALA A 66 -3.70 6.16 -3.32
N TYR A 67 -3.64 4.83 -3.18
CA TYR A 67 -4.86 4.01 -3.00
C TYR A 67 -5.63 4.44 -1.75
N ALA A 68 -4.95 4.57 -0.61
CA ALA A 68 -5.61 4.99 0.62
C ALA A 68 -6.28 6.38 0.48
N SER A 69 -5.62 7.31 -0.22
CA SER A 69 -6.14 8.67 -0.43
C SER A 69 -7.33 8.70 -1.39
N TYR A 70 -7.26 7.95 -2.50
CA TYR A 70 -8.31 7.89 -3.51
C TYR A 70 -9.58 7.24 -2.97
N TYR A 71 -9.44 6.10 -2.30
CA TYR A 71 -10.56 5.34 -1.73
C TYR A 71 -11.01 5.85 -0.35
N LYS A 72 -10.36 6.90 0.18
CA LYS A 72 -10.63 7.48 1.50
C LYS A 72 -10.54 6.44 2.63
N ILE A 73 -9.51 5.60 2.57
CA ILE A 73 -9.22 4.61 3.60
C ILE A 73 -8.67 5.33 4.83
N ASP A 74 -9.34 5.17 5.97
CA ASP A 74 -8.98 5.84 7.22
C ASP A 74 -7.66 5.31 7.83
N PHE A 75 -7.36 4.02 7.60
CA PHE A 75 -6.19 3.34 8.19
C PHE A 75 -5.44 2.51 7.14
N LEU A 76 -4.15 2.81 6.98
CA LEU A 76 -3.25 2.03 6.12
C LEU A 76 -2.44 1.03 6.97
N LEU A 77 -2.69 -0.26 6.78
CA LEU A 77 -1.86 -1.33 7.37
C LEU A 77 -0.76 -1.71 6.39
N THR A 78 0.48 -1.76 6.87
CA THR A 78 1.66 -1.91 6.02
C THR A 78 2.80 -2.55 6.80
N TRP A 79 3.47 -3.51 6.15
CA TRP A 79 4.68 -4.14 6.68
C TRP A 79 5.96 -3.52 6.11
N ASN A 80 5.85 -2.66 5.10
CA ASN A 80 6.97 -2.14 4.32
C ASN A 80 7.27 -0.64 4.57
N CYS A 81 6.68 -0.02 5.59
CA CYS A 81 6.86 1.42 5.78
C CYS A 81 8.11 1.77 6.58
N ASN A 82 9.29 1.52 6.01
CA ASN A 82 10.52 2.14 6.49
C ASN A 82 10.46 3.69 6.45
N HIS A 83 9.61 4.27 5.59
CA HIS A 83 9.51 5.72 5.38
C HIS A 83 8.17 6.37 5.79
N LEU A 84 7.10 5.59 5.93
CA LEU A 84 5.77 6.06 6.37
C LEU A 84 5.53 5.84 7.88
N ALA A 85 6.13 4.79 8.48
CA ALA A 85 5.92 4.39 9.88
C ALA A 85 7.08 4.78 10.82
N ASN A 86 7.96 5.70 10.40
CA ASN A 86 8.92 6.32 11.31
C ASN A 86 8.37 7.66 11.82
N ALA A 87 7.61 7.59 12.92
CA ALA A 87 7.38 8.71 13.83
C ALA A 87 8.67 9.15 14.58
N ASN A 88 9.86 8.76 14.09
CA ASN A 88 11.16 9.27 14.52
C ASN A 88 11.68 10.28 13.48
N LYS A 89 10.97 11.40 13.33
CA LYS A 89 11.65 12.65 12.98
C LYS A 89 12.26 13.20 14.27
N ARG A 90 13.56 12.96 14.45
CA ARG A 90 14.42 13.88 15.20
C ARG A 90 15.17 14.74 14.20
#